data_AF-A0A6M5YQR5-F1
#
_entry.id   AF-A0A6M5YQR5-F1
#
_cell.length_a   1.000
_cell.length_b   1.000
_cell.length_c   1.000
_cell.angle_alpha   90.00
_cell.angle_beta   90.00
_cell.angle_gamma   90.00
#
_symmetry.space_group_name_H-M   'P 1'
#
loop_
_entity.id
_entity.type
_entity.pdbx_description
1 polymer ?
#
loop_
_entity_poly.entity_id
_entity_poly.type
_entity_poly.pdbx_seq_one_letter_code
_entity_poly.pdbx_strand_id
1 'polypeptide(L)'
;MADQPEYSPHHRADVQVSQDGDTVTLKAPAEGATLTADEAHELASRVFEASALARGENLEESDIVRVPMQYMRVAAERLEFEVEGAPAAPADDEDADMAGAKEAEVHCWIRDQTHRNAMHVAAGWIAEHGWVVTEVLEQRAVARADFAGTEYLQYFEQALTDSEVFLYEIEEAESDETEG
;
A
#
# COMPACT_ATOMS: atom_id res chain seq x y z
N MET A 1 -19.25 -2.99 25.01
CA MET A 1 -20.00 -3.04 23.75
C MET A 1 -18.97 -3.42 22.71
N ALA A 2 -19.09 -4.59 22.10
CA ALA A 2 -18.11 -5.07 21.13
C ALA A 2 -18.31 -4.31 19.82
N ASP A 3 -17.31 -3.54 19.40
CA ASP A 3 -17.21 -3.00 18.04
C ASP A 3 -17.33 -4.18 17.06
N GLN A 4 -18.28 -4.10 16.13
CA GLN A 4 -18.34 -5.03 15.03
C GLN A 4 -17.21 -4.66 14.06
N PRO A 5 -16.33 -5.59 13.67
CA PRO A 5 -15.32 -5.29 12.66
C PRO A 5 -16.04 -4.95 11.35
N GLU A 6 -15.62 -3.85 10.71
CA GLU A 6 -16.08 -3.46 9.39
C GLU A 6 -15.91 -4.65 8.45
N TYR A 7 -17.03 -5.14 7.90
CA TYR A 7 -17.02 -6.33 7.05
C TYR A 7 -16.35 -5.98 5.71
N SER A 8 -15.22 -6.63 5.41
CA SER A 8 -14.65 -6.68 4.06
C SER A 8 -15.75 -7.04 3.05
N PRO A 9 -15.87 -6.34 1.89
CA PRO A 9 -16.90 -6.62 0.89
C PRO A 9 -16.75 -8.01 0.26
N HIS A 10 -15.58 -8.64 0.43
CA HIS A 10 -15.28 -10.00 -0.03
C HIS A 10 -15.56 -11.06 1.05
N HIS A 11 -16.13 -10.66 2.19
CA HIS A 11 -16.50 -11.57 3.26
C HIS A 11 -17.67 -12.46 2.85
N ARG A 12 -17.46 -13.76 2.91
CA ARG A 12 -18.50 -14.77 2.73
C ARG A 12 -19.05 -15.30 4.05
N ALA A 13 -20.35 -15.13 4.26
CA ALA A 13 -21.03 -15.54 5.50
C ALA A 13 -21.02 -17.06 5.74
N ASP A 14 -20.88 -17.86 4.68
CA ASP A 14 -20.85 -19.32 4.73
C ASP A 14 -19.44 -19.90 4.98
N VAL A 15 -18.39 -19.06 4.96
CA VAL A 15 -17.03 -19.44 5.33
C VAL A 15 -16.58 -18.64 6.55
N GLN A 16 -16.45 -19.34 7.69
CA GLN A 16 -16.16 -18.73 8.97
C GLN A 16 -14.78 -19.15 9.46
N VAL A 17 -13.97 -18.15 9.82
CA VAL A 17 -12.72 -18.35 10.57
C VAL A 17 -12.96 -17.87 12.00
N SER A 18 -12.62 -18.70 12.97
CA SER A 18 -12.68 -18.40 14.40
C SER A 18 -11.47 -18.99 15.12
N GLN A 19 -11.13 -18.45 16.28
CA GLN A 19 -10.07 -19.02 17.13
C GLN A 19 -10.61 -19.33 18.54
N ASP A 20 -10.00 -20.32 19.17
CA ASP A 20 -10.16 -20.60 20.59
C ASP A 20 -8.83 -21.12 21.15
N GLY A 21 -8.21 -20.34 22.05
CA GLY A 21 -6.87 -20.62 22.54
C GLY A 21 -5.84 -20.70 21.39
N ASP A 22 -5.12 -21.82 21.31
CA ASP A 22 -4.09 -22.11 20.29
C ASP A 22 -4.67 -22.74 19.00
N THR A 23 -6.00 -22.82 18.89
CA THR A 23 -6.67 -23.53 17.81
C THR A 23 -7.41 -22.56 16.90
N VAL A 24 -7.12 -22.63 15.59
CA VAL A 24 -7.88 -21.96 14.53
C VAL A 24 -8.87 -22.94 13.91
N THR A 25 -10.12 -22.53 13.83
CA THR A 25 -11.20 -23.30 13.20
C THR A 25 -11.66 -22.59 11.93
N LEU A 26 -11.56 -23.30 10.80
CA LEU A 26 -12.18 -22.94 9.54
C LEU A 26 -13.45 -23.78 9.33
N LYS A 27 -14.61 -23.13 9.25
CA LYS A 27 -15.87 -23.75 8.84
C LYS A 27 -16.19 -23.36 7.41
N ALA A 28 -16.44 -24.36 6.59
CA ALA A 28 -16.91 -24.20 5.21
C ALA A 28 -18.10 -25.17 4.97
N PRO A 29 -18.90 -24.95 3.92
CA PRO A 29 -19.97 -25.88 3.52
C PRO A 29 -19.42 -27.28 3.28
N ALA A 30 -20.23 -28.31 3.55
CA ALA A 30 -19.81 -29.71 3.44
C ALA A 30 -19.45 -30.14 2.01
N GLU A 31 -20.06 -29.48 1.01
CA GLU A 31 -19.74 -29.65 -0.42
C GLU A 31 -18.49 -28.86 -0.87
N GLY A 32 -17.86 -28.12 0.04
CA GLY A 32 -16.78 -27.19 -0.26
C GLY A 32 -17.30 -25.82 -0.71
N ALA A 33 -16.42 -24.83 -0.72
CA ALA A 33 -16.70 -23.50 -1.24
C ALA A 33 -15.82 -23.23 -2.47
N THR A 34 -16.42 -22.73 -3.55
CA THR A 34 -15.66 -22.12 -4.66
C THR A 34 -15.54 -20.64 -4.38
N LEU A 35 -14.32 -20.12 -4.42
CA LEU A 35 -13.98 -18.74 -4.13
C LEU A 35 -13.42 -18.07 -5.39
N THR A 36 -13.71 -16.78 -5.57
CA THR A 36 -12.93 -15.94 -6.49
C THR A 36 -11.51 -15.75 -5.96
N ALA A 37 -10.61 -15.18 -6.77
CA ALA A 37 -9.26 -14.85 -6.31
C ALA A 37 -9.29 -13.91 -5.09
N ASP A 38 -10.12 -12.87 -5.13
CA ASP A 38 -10.24 -11.88 -4.06
C ASP A 38 -10.83 -12.51 -2.79
N GLU A 39 -11.86 -13.35 -2.92
CA GLU A 39 -12.46 -14.08 -1.79
C GLU A 39 -11.47 -15.08 -1.15
N ALA A 40 -10.64 -15.74 -1.97
CA ALA A 40 -9.61 -16.65 -1.48
C ALA A 40 -8.50 -15.90 -0.74
N HIS A 41 -8.12 -14.72 -1.23
CA HIS A 41 -7.12 -13.87 -0.61
C HIS A 41 -7.61 -13.33 0.75
N GLU A 42 -8.85 -12.85 0.80
CA GLU A 42 -9.53 -12.42 2.03
C GLU A 42 -9.59 -13.57 3.05
N LEU A 43 -9.98 -14.78 2.62
CA LEU A 43 -10.02 -15.95 3.51
C LEU A 43 -8.63 -16.29 4.07
N ALA A 44 -7.60 -16.25 3.23
CA ALA A 44 -6.23 -16.50 3.66
C ALA A 44 -5.80 -15.48 4.72
N SER A 45 -6.06 -14.19 4.52
CA SER A 45 -5.77 -13.12 5.49
C SER A 45 -6.36 -13.44 6.86
N ARG A 46 -7.66 -13.74 6.91
CA ARG A 46 -8.36 -14.07 8.15
C ARG A 46 -7.79 -15.31 8.86
N VAL A 47 -7.39 -16.34 8.10
CA VAL A 47 -6.75 -17.54 8.67
C VAL A 47 -5.39 -17.19 9.27
N PHE A 48 -4.60 -16.34 8.61
CA PHE A 48 -3.32 -15.87 9.14
C PHE A 48 -3.50 -15.06 10.42
N GLU A 49 -4.42 -14.10 10.44
CA GLU A 49 -4.74 -13.28 11.61
C GLU A 49 -5.16 -14.14 12.81
N ALA A 50 -6.08 -15.09 12.61
CA ALA A 50 -6.52 -16.00 13.65
C ALA A 50 -5.38 -16.89 14.16
N SER A 51 -4.45 -17.29 13.28
CA SER A 51 -3.31 -18.13 13.65
C SER A 51 -2.31 -17.39 14.52
N ALA A 52 -2.03 -16.14 14.22
CA ALA A 52 -1.11 -15.34 15.02
C ALA A 52 -1.68 -15.00 16.40
N LEU A 53 -2.96 -14.60 16.45
CA LEU A 53 -3.67 -14.43 17.71
C LEU A 53 -3.63 -15.69 18.58
N ALA A 54 -3.86 -16.86 17.97
CA ALA A 54 -3.81 -18.14 18.67
C ALA A 54 -2.43 -18.48 19.24
N ARG A 55 -1.36 -17.97 18.62
CA ARG A 55 0.02 -18.11 19.10
C ARG A 55 0.40 -17.08 20.17
N GLY A 56 -0.53 -16.21 20.56
CA GLY A 56 -0.27 -15.11 21.48
C GLY A 56 0.66 -14.05 20.90
N GLU A 57 0.77 -14.00 19.57
CA GLU A 57 1.49 -12.94 18.90
C GLU A 57 0.68 -11.65 19.05
N ASN A 58 1.35 -10.55 19.40
CA ASN A 58 0.71 -9.25 19.36
C ASN A 58 0.46 -8.91 17.89
N LEU A 59 -0.81 -8.84 17.49
CA LEU A 59 -1.24 -8.53 16.12
C LEU A 59 -0.63 -7.22 15.61
N GLU A 60 -0.44 -6.24 16.50
CA GLU A 60 0.16 -4.95 16.17
C GLU A 60 1.68 -5.07 15.91
N GLU A 61 2.36 -6.05 16.51
CA GLU A 61 3.80 -6.29 16.31
C GLU A 61 4.08 -7.30 15.17
N SER A 62 3.08 -8.08 14.75
CA SER A 62 3.24 -9.20 13.80
C SER A 62 2.91 -8.83 12.35
N ASP A 63 2.49 -7.58 12.08
CA ASP A 63 2.33 -7.02 10.73
C ASP A 63 1.37 -7.81 9.82
N ILE A 64 0.28 -8.27 10.42
CA ILE A 64 -0.75 -9.11 9.80
C ILE A 64 -2.14 -8.48 9.85
N VAL A 65 -2.28 -7.36 10.55
CA VAL A 65 -3.52 -6.59 10.57
C VAL A 65 -3.60 -5.73 9.31
N ARG A 66 -4.69 -5.87 8.56
CA ARG A 66 -5.01 -4.94 7.49
C ARG A 66 -5.39 -3.59 8.07
N VAL A 67 -4.78 -2.54 7.55
CA VAL A 67 -5.08 -1.17 7.92
C VAL A 67 -5.99 -0.59 6.84
N PRO A 68 -7.18 -0.06 7.20
CA PRO A 68 -8.16 0.41 6.23
C PRO A 68 -7.60 1.41 5.21
N MET A 69 -6.76 2.33 5.66
CA MET A 69 -5.96 3.20 4.82
C MET A 69 -4.61 3.47 5.49
N GLN A 70 -3.53 3.23 4.76
CA GLN A 70 -2.18 3.59 5.17
C GLN A 70 -1.70 4.79 4.38
N TYR A 71 -1.04 5.69 5.09
CA TYR A 71 -0.21 6.72 4.49
C TYR A 71 1.25 6.35 4.70
N MET A 72 2.01 6.43 3.62
CA MET A 72 3.45 6.21 3.65
C MET A 72 4.15 7.30 2.86
N ARG A 73 5.26 7.80 3.40
CA ARG A 73 6.10 8.81 2.79
C ARG A 73 7.48 8.23 2.65
N VAL A 74 8.01 8.22 1.43
CA VAL A 74 9.29 7.59 1.12
C VAL A 74 10.17 8.54 0.33
N ALA A 75 11.48 8.49 0.56
CA ALA A 75 12.44 9.06 -0.36
C ALA A 75 12.71 8.05 -1.47
N ALA A 76 12.77 8.53 -2.71
CA ALA A 76 13.07 7.72 -3.87
C ALA A 76 14.11 8.40 -4.77
N GLU A 77 14.96 7.59 -5.37
CA GLU A 77 15.97 8.03 -6.33
C GLU A 77 15.69 7.44 -7.70
N ARG A 78 16.01 8.17 -8.76
CA ARG A 78 15.79 7.69 -10.12
C ARG A 78 16.86 6.70 -10.57
N LEU A 79 16.45 5.57 -11.13
CA LEU A 79 17.36 4.56 -11.67
C LEU A 79 17.88 4.99 -13.04
N GLU A 80 19.07 5.58 -13.08
CA GLU A 80 19.80 5.82 -14.33
C GLU A 80 20.43 4.51 -14.82
N PHE A 81 19.68 3.73 -15.63
CA PHE A 81 20.27 2.63 -16.38
C PHE A 81 20.87 3.14 -17.69
N GLU A 82 22.15 3.50 -17.66
CA GLU A 82 22.93 3.64 -18.90
C GLU A 82 23.17 2.25 -19.52
N VAL A 83 22.22 1.79 -20.35
CA VAL A 83 22.44 0.60 -21.16
C VAL A 83 23.18 1.01 -22.43
N GLU A 84 24.50 0.77 -22.45
CA GLU A 84 25.36 1.05 -23.60
C GLU A 84 24.81 0.36 -24.87
N GLY A 85 24.26 1.15 -25.79
CA GLY A 85 23.75 0.68 -27.09
C GLY A 85 22.25 0.36 -27.16
N ALA A 86 21.48 0.56 -26.09
CA ALA A 86 20.02 0.54 -26.20
C ALA A 86 19.51 1.89 -26.74
N PRO A 87 18.55 1.93 -27.69
CA PRO A 87 17.81 3.16 -27.92
C PRO A 87 17.14 3.54 -26.60
N ALA A 88 17.34 4.79 -26.15
CA ALA A 88 16.60 5.32 -25.00
C ALA A 88 15.13 4.95 -25.22
N ALA A 89 14.56 4.17 -24.29
CA ALA A 89 13.14 3.85 -24.37
C ALA A 89 12.40 5.19 -24.51
N PRO A 90 11.47 5.32 -25.47
CA PRO A 90 10.78 6.58 -25.62
C PRO A 90 10.04 6.87 -24.32
N ALA A 91 10.37 8.01 -23.71
CA ALA A 91 9.73 8.61 -22.55
C ALA A 91 8.30 9.09 -22.90
N ASP A 92 7.54 8.30 -23.66
CA ASP A 92 6.30 8.75 -24.31
C ASP A 92 5.14 8.95 -23.30
N ASP A 93 5.30 8.51 -22.04
CA ASP A 93 4.38 8.74 -20.92
C ASP A 93 5.12 9.31 -19.68
N GLU A 94 6.27 9.95 -19.88
CA GLU A 94 6.95 10.62 -18.77
C GLU A 94 6.26 11.96 -18.50
N ASP A 95 5.70 12.13 -17.31
CA ASP A 95 5.12 13.40 -16.90
C ASP A 95 6.20 14.48 -17.06
N ALA A 96 5.89 15.57 -17.78
CA ALA A 96 6.89 16.58 -18.15
C ALA A 96 7.56 17.20 -16.91
N ASP A 97 6.82 17.20 -15.79
CA ASP A 97 7.25 17.71 -14.49
C ASP A 97 8.23 16.76 -13.77
N MET A 98 8.36 15.51 -14.22
CA MET A 98 9.27 14.49 -13.69
C MET A 98 10.59 14.38 -14.48
N ALA A 99 10.67 15.05 -15.63
CA ALA A 99 11.79 14.91 -16.56
C ALA A 99 13.07 15.55 -15.99
N GLY A 100 14.09 14.72 -15.73
CA GLY A 100 15.41 15.16 -15.25
C GLY A 100 15.57 15.21 -13.73
N ALA A 101 14.51 14.93 -12.97
CA ALA A 101 14.59 14.78 -11.52
C ALA A 101 15.38 13.53 -11.13
N LYS A 102 16.25 13.66 -10.11
CA LYS A 102 17.08 12.55 -9.59
C LYS A 102 16.58 11.99 -8.26
N GLU A 103 15.89 12.83 -7.49
CA GLU A 103 15.37 12.55 -6.16
C GLU A 103 13.91 13.02 -6.11
N ALA A 104 13.07 12.29 -5.38
CA ALA A 104 11.68 12.65 -5.13
C ALA A 104 11.25 12.15 -3.74
N GLU A 105 10.36 12.89 -3.10
CA GLU A 105 9.55 12.38 -1.99
C GLU A 105 8.24 11.83 -2.56
N VAL A 106 7.90 10.58 -2.25
CA VAL A 106 6.69 9.94 -2.74
C VAL A 106 5.72 9.73 -1.59
N HIS A 107 4.54 10.32 -1.73
CA HIS A 107 3.43 10.17 -0.82
C HIS A 107 2.48 9.09 -1.34
N CYS A 108 2.29 8.05 -0.54
CA CYS A 108 1.53 6.86 -0.91
C CYS A 108 0.30 6.73 0.00
N TRP A 109 -0.88 6.59 -0.59
CA TRP A 109 -2.10 6.19 0.11
C TRP A 109 -2.48 4.79 -0.37
N ILE A 110 -2.49 3.82 0.54
CA ILE A 110 -2.67 2.41 0.19
C ILE A 110 -3.78 1.81 1.07
N ARG A 111 -4.83 1.30 0.42
CA ARG A 111 -6.03 0.81 1.08
C ARG A 111 -5.93 -0.68 1.42
N ASP A 112 -6.42 -1.04 2.61
CA ASP A 112 -6.67 -2.42 3.04
C ASP A 112 -5.47 -3.37 2.92
N GLN A 113 -4.27 -2.87 3.21
CA GLN A 113 -3.04 -3.67 3.24
C GLN A 113 -2.50 -3.81 4.66
N THR A 114 -1.65 -4.82 4.88
CA THR A 114 -0.78 -4.85 6.08
C THR A 114 0.37 -3.86 5.92
N HIS A 115 1.08 -3.53 7.00
CA HIS A 115 2.18 -2.57 6.95
C HIS A 115 3.28 -3.04 6.00
N ARG A 116 3.65 -4.32 6.06
CA ARG A 116 4.61 -4.94 5.13
C ARG A 116 4.13 -4.89 3.69
N ASN A 117 2.87 -5.24 3.46
CA ASN A 117 2.38 -5.38 2.10
C ASN A 117 2.23 -4.02 1.42
N ALA A 118 1.88 -2.98 2.18
CA ALA A 118 1.88 -1.60 1.69
C ALA A 118 3.28 -1.18 1.20
N MET A 119 4.35 -1.54 1.92
CA MET A 119 5.72 -1.27 1.46
C MET A 119 6.05 -2.00 0.16
N HIS A 120 5.64 -3.26 0.02
CA HIS A 120 5.86 -4.02 -1.22
C HIS A 120 5.09 -3.43 -2.40
N VAL A 121 3.84 -3.00 -2.19
CA VAL A 121 3.02 -2.34 -3.21
C VAL A 121 3.68 -1.03 -3.65
N ALA A 122 4.08 -0.18 -2.70
CA ALA A 122 4.73 1.09 -3.05
C ALA A 122 6.06 0.89 -3.77
N ALA A 123 6.94 0.04 -3.24
CA ALA A 123 8.23 -0.23 -3.88
C ALA A 123 8.06 -0.80 -5.29
N GLY A 124 7.08 -1.67 -5.51
CA GLY A 124 6.76 -2.21 -6.83
C GLY A 124 6.31 -1.12 -7.81
N TRP A 125 5.33 -0.31 -7.41
CA TRP A 125 4.81 0.77 -8.25
C TRP A 125 5.87 1.83 -8.58
N ILE A 126 6.63 2.26 -7.57
CA ILE A 126 7.73 3.23 -7.72
C ILE A 126 8.81 2.68 -8.67
N ALA A 127 9.15 1.39 -8.56
CA ALA A 127 10.09 0.72 -9.47
C ALA A 127 9.59 0.62 -10.92
N GLU A 128 8.31 0.36 -11.12
CA GLU A 128 7.71 0.33 -12.47
C GLU A 128 7.81 1.69 -13.16
N HIS A 129 7.89 2.79 -12.41
CA HIS A 129 8.07 4.14 -12.91
C HIS A 129 9.55 4.59 -12.97
N GLY A 130 10.49 3.65 -12.77
CA GLY A 130 11.93 3.93 -12.92
C GLY A 130 12.59 4.55 -11.70
N TRP A 131 11.94 4.49 -10.53
CA TRP A 131 12.47 5.01 -9.26
C TRP A 131 12.79 3.87 -8.29
N VAL A 132 13.67 4.08 -7.33
CA VAL A 132 13.96 3.14 -6.25
C VAL A 132 13.73 3.81 -4.92
N VAL A 133 12.96 3.15 -4.05
CA VAL A 133 12.78 3.63 -2.67
C VAL A 133 14.10 3.48 -1.92
N THR A 134 14.62 4.59 -1.39
CA THR A 134 15.87 4.63 -0.62
C THR A 134 15.61 4.67 0.87
N GLU A 135 14.55 5.35 1.31
CA GLU A 135 14.21 5.50 2.72
C GLU A 135 12.69 5.59 2.93
N VAL A 136 12.19 5.00 4.04
CA VAL A 136 10.82 5.22 4.51
C VAL A 136 10.84 6.31 5.58
N LEU A 137 10.29 7.47 5.26
CA LEU A 137 10.28 8.65 6.11
C LEU A 137 9.14 8.61 7.13
N GLU A 138 7.99 8.06 6.72
CA GLU A 138 6.80 7.93 7.57
C GLU A 138 5.95 6.76 7.08
N GLN A 139 5.37 5.99 8.00
CA GLN A 139 4.33 5.02 7.66
C GLN A 139 3.34 4.93 8.83
N ARG A 140 2.05 5.19 8.57
CA ARG A 140 1.02 5.15 9.61
C ARG A 140 -0.37 4.89 9.04
N ALA A 141 -1.26 4.40 9.90
CA ALA A 141 -2.69 4.38 9.64
C ALA A 141 -3.24 5.82 9.59
N VAL A 142 -4.16 6.07 8.66
CA VAL A 142 -4.79 7.39 8.49
C VAL A 142 -6.28 7.26 8.22
N ALA A 143 -7.01 8.30 8.57
CA ALA A 143 -8.43 8.49 8.27
C ALA A 143 -8.64 9.82 7.56
N ARG A 144 -9.82 10.01 6.97
CA ARG A 144 -10.20 11.23 6.25
C ARG A 144 -9.95 12.51 7.06
N ALA A 145 -10.16 12.45 8.38
CA ALA A 145 -9.99 13.59 9.27
C ALA A 145 -8.54 14.09 9.35
N ASP A 146 -7.55 13.23 9.12
CA ASP A 146 -6.13 13.59 9.16
C ASP A 146 -5.73 14.57 8.04
N PHE A 147 -6.49 14.58 6.94
CA PHE A 147 -6.24 15.42 5.77
C PHE A 147 -7.27 16.54 5.59
N ALA A 148 -8.18 16.70 6.55
CA ALA A 148 -9.26 17.70 6.46
C ALA A 148 -8.68 19.12 6.34
N GLY A 149 -8.94 19.78 5.21
CA GLY A 149 -8.45 21.14 4.93
C GLY A 149 -7.02 21.20 4.37
N THR A 150 -6.42 20.06 4.01
CA THR A 150 -5.15 19.97 3.29
C THR A 150 -5.39 19.68 1.81
N GLU A 151 -4.41 19.96 0.95
CA GLU A 151 -4.45 19.57 -0.47
C GLU A 151 -4.43 18.04 -0.65
N TYR A 152 -3.91 17.31 0.33
CA TYR A 152 -3.82 15.85 0.30
C TYR A 152 -5.16 15.11 0.46
N LEU A 153 -6.24 15.82 0.82
CA LEU A 153 -7.56 15.21 0.94
C LEU A 153 -8.01 14.55 -0.38
N GLN A 154 -7.69 15.16 -1.52
CA GLN A 154 -8.08 14.63 -2.83
C GLN A 154 -7.43 13.27 -3.13
N TYR A 155 -6.16 13.09 -2.74
CA TYR A 155 -5.43 11.84 -2.96
C TYR A 155 -5.92 10.73 -2.03
N PHE A 156 -6.22 11.07 -0.77
CA PHE A 156 -6.88 10.14 0.14
C PHE A 156 -8.24 9.68 -0.42
N GLU A 157 -9.06 10.60 -0.93
CA GLU A 157 -10.36 10.27 -1.52
C GLU A 157 -10.24 9.44 -2.79
N GLN A 158 -9.24 9.71 -3.62
CA GLN A 158 -8.95 8.92 -4.80
C GLN A 158 -8.51 7.50 -4.41
N ALA A 159 -7.66 7.33 -3.41
CA ALA A 159 -7.22 6.01 -2.93
C ALA A 159 -8.38 5.18 -2.33
N LEU A 160 -9.45 5.81 -1.83
CA LEU A 160 -10.66 5.08 -1.45
C LEU A 160 -11.34 4.41 -2.66
N THR A 161 -11.17 4.96 -3.86
CA THR A 161 -11.74 4.44 -5.11
C THR A 161 -10.77 3.53 -5.83
N ASP A 162 -9.53 4.00 -6.02
CA ASP A 162 -8.50 3.35 -6.85
C ASP A 162 -7.65 2.33 -6.06
N SER A 163 -7.92 2.18 -4.76
CA SER A 163 -7.19 1.33 -3.80
C SER A 163 -5.77 1.77 -3.48
N GLU A 164 -5.11 2.48 -4.40
CA GLU A 164 -3.81 3.07 -4.18
C GLU A 164 -3.64 4.39 -4.97
N VAL A 165 -2.92 5.35 -4.39
CA VAL A 165 -2.54 6.61 -5.04
C VAL A 165 -1.12 6.97 -4.64
N PHE A 166 -0.33 7.44 -5.61
CA PHE A 166 1.06 7.85 -5.44
C PHE A 166 1.22 9.28 -5.96
N LEU A 167 1.68 10.18 -5.12
CA LEU A 167 2.04 11.55 -5.47
C LEU A 167 3.55 11.70 -5.37
N TYR A 168 4.18 12.13 -6.45
CA TYR A 168 5.61 12.42 -6.49
C TYR A 168 5.81 13.92 -6.29
N GLU A 169 6.55 14.29 -5.25
CA GLU A 169 7.02 15.65 -5.01
C GLU A 169 8.51 15.71 -5.32
N ILE A 170 8.85 16.49 -6.36
CA ILE A 170 10.22 16.73 -6.77
C ILE A 170 10.58 18.13 -6.32
N GLU A 171 11.64 18.27 -5.52
CA GLU A 171 12.22 19.58 -5.27
C GLU A 171 12.85 20.08 -6.57
N GLU A 172 12.25 21.11 -7.18
CA GLU A 172 12.90 21.83 -8.27
C GLU A 172 14.24 22.36 -7.75
N ALA A 173 15.35 21.88 -8.31
CA ALA A 173 16.65 22.48 -8.03
C ALA A 173 16.55 23.95 -8.43
N GLU A 174 16.69 24.87 -7.47
CA GLU A 174 16.75 26.31 -7.73
C GLU A 174 17.72 26.52 -8.90
N SER A 175 17.18 26.87 -10.06
CA SER A 175 17.99 27.21 -11.21
C SER A 175 18.79 28.45 -10.81
N ASP A 176 20.08 28.24 -10.56
CA ASP A 176 21.06 29.28 -10.24
C ASP A 176 21.09 30.27 -11.41
N GLU A 177 20.21 31.28 -11.34
CA GLU A 177 20.21 32.45 -12.22
C GLU A 177 21.48 33.25 -11.92
N THR A 178 22.61 32.74 -12.40
CA THR A 178 23.81 33.56 -12.59
C THR A 178 23.62 34.38 -13.87
N GLU A 179 22.81 35.44 -13.76
CA GLU A 179 22.83 36.54 -14.73
C GLU A 179 24.25 37.14 -14.76
N GLY A 180 24.83 37.16 -15.97
CA GLY A 180 26.14 37.75 -16.27
C GLY A 180 26.10 39.23 -16.63
#